data_AF-A0A956E7W6-F1
#
_entry.id   AF-A0A956E7W6-F1
#
_cell.length_a   1.000
_cell.length_b   1.000
_cell.length_c   1.000
_cell.angle_alpha   90.00
_cell.angle_beta   90.00
_cell.angle_gamma   90.00
#
_symmetry.space_group_name_H-M   'P 1'
#
loop_
_entity.id
_entity.type
_entity.pdbx_description
1 polymer ?
#
loop_
_entity_poly.entity_id
_entity_poly.type
_entity_poly.pdbx_seq_one_letter_code
_entity_poly.pdbx_strand_id
1 'polypeptide(L)'
;MFKPQKGGALLGDLMSWMTSASRRRDAKKSSAIDDAHLFEQHEALVQSSSRTMSLLGGAGAKATQQRSALDGVRQHLHRTNERLRELKASAAPIKDALERIKLIAFNAGLEGARLGEPAGTPLLLVGEEVRALVERGLESTDAYGAQISQLESEREDALSALEQAQSHAQEIANELLSAQAAGRQLSDDVSELGRRVQRVTGTDPELAKHIAEAARHAEGLLVALGQLTSKNSAATALDPLLPAIAELKDVLRGLTRGDD
;
A
#
# COMPACT_ATOMS: atom_id res chain seq x y z
N MET A 1 0.62 90.72 8.38
CA MET A 1 -0.08 89.50 7.93
C MET A 1 0.81 88.76 6.94
N PHE A 2 1.52 87.73 7.39
CA PHE A 2 2.11 86.71 6.50
C PHE A 2 2.03 85.38 7.25
N LYS A 3 1.13 84.51 6.81
CA LYS A 3 0.87 83.22 7.44
C LYS A 3 2.08 82.29 7.22
N PRO A 4 2.58 81.61 8.25
CA PRO A 4 3.49 80.48 8.07
C PRO A 4 2.67 79.20 7.75
N GLN A 5 3.39 78.13 7.42
CA GLN A 5 2.93 76.73 7.36
C GLN A 5 2.09 76.27 6.15
N LYS A 6 2.77 75.67 5.16
CA LYS A 6 2.21 74.57 4.35
C LYS A 6 3.20 73.43 4.10
N GLY A 7 4.52 73.68 4.10
CA GLY A 7 5.53 72.63 3.88
C GLY A 7 5.75 71.65 5.04
N GLY A 8 5.73 72.13 6.29
CA GLY A 8 5.93 71.28 7.48
C GLY A 8 4.74 70.37 7.81
N ALA A 9 3.51 70.80 7.50
CA ALA A 9 2.31 70.00 7.70
C ALA A 9 2.25 68.82 6.73
N LEU A 10 2.67 69.00 5.47
CA LEU A 10 2.70 67.94 4.47
C LEU A 10 3.77 66.88 4.77
N LEU A 11 4.95 67.27 5.25
CA LEU A 11 5.98 66.30 5.67
C LEU A 11 5.60 65.58 6.98
N GLY A 12 4.88 66.25 7.88
CA GLY A 12 4.30 65.64 9.08
C GLY A 12 3.19 64.63 8.75
N ASP A 13 2.28 64.97 7.84
CA ASP A 13 1.24 64.07 7.34
C ASP A 13 1.82 62.92 6.52
N LEU A 14 2.89 63.14 5.76
CA LEU A 14 3.54 62.10 4.94
C LEU A 14 4.41 61.18 5.81
N MET A 15 5.03 61.67 6.89
CA MET A 15 5.71 60.84 7.90
C MET A 15 4.73 60.12 8.82
N SER A 16 3.59 60.72 9.16
CA SER A 16 2.46 60.08 9.85
C SER A 16 1.83 59.00 8.98
N TRP A 17 1.63 59.29 7.69
CA TRP A 17 1.17 58.33 6.69
C TRP A 17 2.20 57.23 6.44
N MET A 18 3.50 57.53 6.38
CA MET A 18 4.55 56.51 6.21
C MET A 18 4.73 55.66 7.46
N THR A 19 4.61 56.23 8.66
CA THR A 19 4.66 55.45 9.92
C THR A 19 3.39 54.62 10.12
N SER A 20 2.22 55.12 9.71
CA SER A 20 0.99 54.33 9.68
C SER A 20 0.95 53.30 8.54
N ALA A 21 1.57 53.58 7.38
CA ALA A 21 1.71 52.67 6.26
C ALA A 21 2.81 51.61 6.47
N SER A 22 3.84 51.90 7.28
CA SER A 22 4.81 50.92 7.72
C SER A 22 4.22 50.03 8.82
N ARG A 23 3.41 50.57 9.75
CA ARG A 23 2.58 49.74 10.66
C ARG A 23 1.55 48.87 9.94
N ARG A 24 0.96 49.35 8.83
CA ARG A 24 0.07 48.55 7.96
C ARG A 24 0.80 47.44 7.20
N ARG A 25 2.13 47.52 7.08
CA ARG A 25 2.95 46.49 6.42
C ARG A 25 3.37 45.35 7.35
N ASP A 26 3.28 45.55 8.67
CA ASP A 26 3.73 44.57 9.67
C ASP A 26 2.63 43.70 10.29
N ALA A 27 1.34 43.92 9.99
CA ALA A 27 0.28 43.00 10.42
C ALA A 27 -1.00 43.21 9.60
N LYS A 28 -1.15 42.47 8.49
CA LYS A 28 -2.51 42.06 8.13
C LYS A 28 -2.89 41.04 9.20
N LYS A 29 -3.59 41.46 10.27
CA LYS A 29 -4.15 40.52 11.24
C LYS A 29 -4.89 39.46 10.41
N SER A 30 -4.43 38.22 10.51
CA SER A 30 -5.18 37.09 9.96
C SER A 30 -6.58 37.16 10.57
N SER A 31 -7.60 37.09 9.74
CA SER A 31 -8.96 37.22 10.24
C SER A 31 -9.30 36.00 11.11
N ALA A 32 -10.26 36.11 12.02
CA ALA A 32 -10.64 34.98 12.88
C ALA A 32 -11.08 33.77 12.05
N ILE A 33 -11.67 34.01 10.87
CA ILE A 33 -12.04 32.98 9.90
C ILE A 33 -10.81 32.42 9.17
N ASP A 34 -9.82 33.24 8.81
CA ASP A 34 -8.57 32.75 8.20
C ASP A 34 -7.79 31.85 9.16
N ASP A 35 -7.72 32.22 10.45
CA ASP A 35 -7.11 31.41 11.50
C ASP A 35 -7.85 30.08 11.68
N ALA A 36 -9.19 30.16 11.73
CA ALA A 36 -10.06 28.99 11.80
C ALA A 36 -9.82 28.01 10.64
N HIS A 37 -9.67 28.53 9.41
CA HIS A 37 -9.32 27.71 8.24
C HIS A 37 -7.92 27.10 8.32
N LEU A 38 -6.92 27.83 8.83
CA LEU A 38 -5.56 27.30 9.03
C LEU A 38 -5.56 26.12 10.02
N PHE A 39 -6.31 26.22 11.10
CA PHE A 39 -6.45 25.13 12.07
C PHE A 39 -7.22 23.94 11.49
N GLU A 40 -8.28 24.15 10.72
CA GLU A 40 -9.00 23.07 10.04
C GLU A 40 -8.08 22.33 9.04
N GLN A 41 -7.29 23.06 8.26
CA GLN A 41 -6.30 22.47 7.35
C GLN A 41 -5.22 21.68 8.10
N HIS A 42 -4.75 22.21 9.23
CA HIS A 42 -3.80 21.53 10.09
C HIS A 42 -4.39 20.22 10.68
N GLU A 43 -5.61 20.25 11.18
CA GLU A 43 -6.30 19.04 11.68
C GLU A 43 -6.47 17.99 10.58
N ALA A 44 -6.85 18.41 9.37
CA ALA A 44 -6.93 17.53 8.21
C ALA A 44 -5.56 16.91 7.86
N LEU A 45 -4.46 17.67 7.96
CA LEU A 45 -3.09 17.17 7.77
C LEU A 45 -2.71 16.15 8.86
N VAL A 46 -3.04 16.40 10.13
CA VAL A 46 -2.81 15.46 11.24
C VAL A 46 -3.53 14.14 10.98
N GLN A 47 -4.81 14.20 10.59
CA GLN A 47 -5.61 13.01 10.29
C GLN A 47 -5.06 12.25 9.08
N SER A 48 -4.68 12.97 8.02
CA SER A 48 -4.08 12.38 6.82
C SER A 48 -2.74 11.71 7.12
N SER A 49 -1.88 12.36 7.92
CA SER A 49 -0.61 11.80 8.38
C SER A 49 -0.80 10.53 9.23
N SER A 50 -1.72 10.57 10.19
CA SER A 50 -2.07 9.41 11.02
C SER A 50 -2.60 8.24 10.19
N ARG A 51 -3.49 8.51 9.21
CA ARG A 51 -3.96 7.49 8.26
C ARG A 51 -2.80 6.92 7.44
N THR A 52 -1.89 7.75 6.96
CA THR A 52 -0.71 7.34 6.20
C THR A 52 0.19 6.43 7.04
N MET A 53 0.45 6.79 8.30
CA MET A 53 1.21 5.97 9.24
C MET A 53 0.54 4.61 9.52
N SER A 54 -0.79 4.58 9.68
CA SER A 54 -1.52 3.33 9.83
C SER A 54 -1.40 2.44 8.58
N LEU A 55 -1.49 3.01 7.38
CA LEU A 55 -1.33 2.27 6.13
C LEU A 55 0.09 1.71 5.98
N LEU A 56 1.11 2.50 6.32
CA LEU A 56 2.52 2.07 6.31
C LEU A 56 2.78 0.97 7.35
N GLY A 57 2.15 1.03 8.52
CA GLY A 57 2.19 -0.05 9.52
C GLY A 57 1.56 -1.34 8.99
N GLY A 58 0.39 -1.25 8.37
CA GLY A 58 -0.28 -2.38 7.73
C GLY A 58 0.50 -2.98 6.57
N ALA A 59 1.14 -2.15 5.75
CA ALA A 59 2.02 -2.59 4.67
C ALA A 59 3.26 -3.31 5.21
N GLY A 60 3.88 -2.81 6.28
CA GLY A 60 5.00 -3.49 6.96
C GLY A 60 4.64 -4.87 7.51
N ALA A 61 3.45 -5.01 8.10
CA ALA A 61 2.93 -6.30 8.55
C ALA A 61 2.74 -7.28 7.38
N LYS A 62 2.15 -6.81 6.27
CA LYS A 62 1.99 -7.62 5.05
C LYS A 62 3.34 -8.03 4.44
N ALA A 63 4.33 -7.14 4.40
CA ALA A 63 5.66 -7.47 3.92
C ALA A 63 6.34 -8.56 4.78
N THR A 64 6.18 -8.49 6.10
CA THR A 64 6.68 -9.52 7.02
C THR A 64 5.98 -10.86 6.79
N GLN A 65 4.65 -10.85 6.63
CA GLN A 65 3.87 -12.05 6.30
C GLN A 65 4.29 -12.65 4.96
N GLN A 66 4.52 -11.82 3.94
CA GLN A 66 4.98 -12.25 2.62
C GLN A 66 6.36 -12.93 2.73
N ARG A 67 7.29 -12.37 3.50
CA ARG A 67 8.61 -12.99 3.72
C ARG A 67 8.49 -14.37 4.36
N SER A 68 7.65 -14.49 5.39
CA SER A 68 7.37 -15.80 6.01
C SER A 68 6.74 -16.80 5.04
N ALA A 69 5.88 -16.35 4.13
CA ALA A 69 5.29 -17.21 3.11
C ALA A 69 6.36 -17.70 2.11
N LEU A 70 7.27 -16.83 1.68
CA LEU A 70 8.40 -17.20 0.81
C LEU A 70 9.33 -18.22 1.49
N ASP A 71 9.62 -18.06 2.78
CA ASP A 71 10.38 -19.04 3.55
C ASP A 71 9.66 -20.40 3.62
N GLY A 72 8.34 -20.38 3.76
CA GLY A 72 7.49 -21.58 3.69
C GLY A 72 7.61 -22.29 2.34
N VAL A 73 7.56 -21.55 1.22
CA VAL A 73 7.76 -22.09 -0.13
C VAL A 73 9.16 -22.71 -0.26
N ARG A 74 10.20 -22.05 0.26
CA ARG A 74 11.57 -22.57 0.25
C ARG A 74 11.66 -23.93 0.95
N GLN A 75 11.08 -24.06 2.14
CA GLN A 75 11.04 -25.32 2.87
C GLN A 75 10.25 -26.41 2.13
N HIS A 76 9.17 -26.04 1.44
CA HIS A 76 8.43 -26.98 0.60
C HIS A 76 9.29 -27.50 -0.56
N LEU A 77 10.01 -26.62 -1.26
CA LEU A 77 10.92 -27.02 -2.34
C LEU A 77 12.06 -27.91 -1.86
N HIS A 78 12.61 -27.66 -0.66
CA HIS A 78 13.59 -28.56 -0.04
C HIS A 78 13.02 -29.95 0.25
N ARG A 79 11.81 -30.04 0.82
CA ARG A 79 11.13 -31.33 1.05
C ARG A 79 10.82 -32.04 -0.26
N THR A 80 10.43 -31.31 -1.32
CA THR A 80 10.24 -31.89 -2.66
C THR A 80 11.55 -32.47 -3.20
N ASN A 81 12.67 -31.78 -3.01
CA ASN A 81 14.00 -32.28 -3.42
C ASN A 81 14.37 -33.59 -2.73
N GLU A 82 14.12 -33.71 -1.43
CA GLU A 82 14.36 -34.95 -0.68
C GLU A 82 13.52 -36.10 -1.24
N ARG A 83 12.23 -35.87 -1.49
CA ARG A 83 11.33 -36.86 -2.10
C ARG A 83 11.75 -37.28 -3.51
N LEU A 84 12.20 -36.34 -4.34
CA LEU A 84 12.71 -36.65 -5.68
C LEU A 84 13.95 -37.54 -5.61
N ARG A 85 14.86 -37.27 -4.67
CA ARG A 85 16.05 -38.13 -4.43
C ARG A 85 15.66 -39.53 -3.97
N GLU A 86 14.69 -39.64 -3.06
CA GLU A 86 14.17 -40.93 -2.61
C GLU A 86 13.52 -41.72 -3.76
N LEU A 87 12.73 -41.07 -4.60
CA LEU A 87 12.13 -41.68 -5.80
C LEU A 87 13.19 -42.15 -6.79
N LYS A 88 14.24 -41.35 -7.02
CA LYS A 88 15.37 -41.74 -7.87
C LYS A 88 16.12 -42.94 -7.31
N ALA A 89 16.34 -42.96 -5.99
CA ALA A 89 17.00 -44.06 -5.30
C ALA A 89 16.17 -45.36 -5.33
N SER A 90 14.85 -45.28 -5.30
CA SER A 90 13.97 -46.47 -5.36
C SER A 90 13.82 -47.03 -6.78
N ALA A 91 14.01 -46.21 -7.83
CA ALA A 91 13.97 -46.66 -9.22
C ALA A 91 15.16 -47.57 -9.60
N ALA A 92 16.35 -47.30 -9.05
CA ALA A 92 17.56 -48.07 -9.35
C ALA A 92 17.45 -49.59 -9.05
N PRO A 93 17.02 -50.03 -7.85
CA PRO A 93 16.87 -51.46 -7.56
C PRO A 93 15.75 -52.12 -8.38
N ILE A 94 14.72 -51.37 -8.81
CA ILE A 94 13.67 -51.90 -9.71
C ILE A 94 14.29 -52.23 -11.07
N LYS A 95 15.12 -51.33 -11.60
CA LYS A 95 15.83 -51.56 -12.86
C LYS A 95 16.75 -52.79 -12.78
N ASP A 96 17.55 -52.91 -11.73
CA ASP A 96 18.42 -54.08 -11.49
C ASP A 96 17.60 -55.38 -11.36
N ALA A 97 16.47 -55.37 -10.66
CA ALA A 97 15.59 -56.52 -10.57
C ALA A 97 15.03 -56.93 -11.95
N LEU A 98 14.58 -55.97 -12.76
CA LEU A 98 14.11 -56.22 -14.12
C LEU A 98 15.22 -56.79 -15.01
N GLU A 99 16.44 -56.24 -14.96
CA GLU A 99 17.59 -56.77 -15.70
C GLU A 99 17.91 -58.23 -15.31
N ARG A 100 17.81 -58.58 -14.03
CA ARG A 100 17.97 -59.97 -13.56
C ARG A 100 16.86 -60.88 -14.06
N ILE A 101 15.61 -60.44 -14.02
CA ILE A 101 14.48 -61.21 -14.57
C ILE A 101 14.66 -61.39 -16.09
N LYS A 102 15.19 -60.39 -16.81
CA LYS A 102 15.52 -60.51 -18.24
C LYS A 102 16.46 -61.68 -18.51
N LEU A 103 17.51 -61.83 -17.69
CA LEU A 103 18.48 -62.93 -17.80
C LEU A 103 17.84 -64.28 -17.46
N ILE A 104 16.99 -64.33 -16.44
CA ILE A 104 16.25 -65.55 -16.08
C ILE A 104 15.33 -65.98 -17.23
N ALA A 105 14.58 -65.04 -17.80
CA ALA A 105 13.68 -65.29 -18.93
C ALA A 105 14.44 -65.77 -20.18
N PHE A 106 15.61 -65.17 -20.45
CA PHE A 106 16.50 -65.61 -21.52
C PHE A 106 17.00 -67.04 -21.32
N ASN A 107 17.47 -67.38 -20.11
CA ASN A 107 17.92 -68.73 -19.79
C ASN A 107 16.79 -69.76 -19.89
N ALA A 108 15.57 -69.39 -19.48
CA ALA A 108 14.39 -70.24 -19.63
C ALA A 108 14.06 -70.48 -21.12
N GLY A 109 14.11 -69.45 -21.95
CA GLY A 109 13.93 -69.58 -23.40
C GLY A 109 14.98 -70.50 -24.04
N LEU A 110 16.25 -70.36 -23.65
CA LEU A 110 17.34 -71.21 -24.12
C LEU A 110 17.13 -72.68 -23.73
N GLU A 111 16.66 -72.93 -22.51
CA GLU A 111 16.33 -74.28 -22.03
C GLU A 111 15.12 -74.88 -22.74
N GLY A 112 14.08 -74.07 -23.01
CA GLY A 112 12.93 -74.47 -23.83
C GLY A 112 13.36 -74.88 -25.24
N ALA A 113 14.25 -74.12 -25.87
CA ALA A 113 14.83 -74.47 -27.17
C ALA A 113 15.66 -75.77 -27.10
N ARG A 114 16.39 -76.00 -26.00
CA ARG A 114 17.21 -77.20 -25.77
C ARG A 114 16.38 -78.48 -25.66
N LEU A 115 15.22 -78.40 -24.99
CA LEU A 115 14.32 -79.55 -24.82
C LEU A 115 13.62 -79.94 -26.13
N GLY A 116 13.53 -79.03 -27.10
CA GLY A 116 12.89 -79.27 -28.40
C GLY A 116 11.38 -79.51 -28.30
N GLU A 117 10.75 -79.84 -29.42
CA GLU A 117 9.30 -80.06 -29.45
C GLU A 117 8.90 -81.51 -29.07
N PRO A 118 7.74 -81.71 -28.41
CA PRO A 118 6.81 -80.69 -27.89
C PRO A 118 7.11 -80.26 -26.44
N ALA A 119 8.11 -80.86 -25.79
CA ALA A 119 8.36 -80.72 -24.36
C ALA A 119 8.86 -79.33 -23.93
N GLY A 120 9.60 -78.64 -24.79
CA GLY A 120 10.19 -77.32 -24.52
C GLY A 120 9.36 -76.13 -24.97
N THR A 121 8.34 -76.33 -25.83
CA THR A 121 7.53 -75.26 -26.43
C THR A 121 6.83 -74.35 -25.38
N PRO A 122 6.21 -74.88 -24.30
CA PRO A 122 5.58 -74.03 -23.29
C PRO A 122 6.60 -73.15 -22.53
N LEU A 123 7.80 -73.68 -22.25
CA LEU A 123 8.85 -72.95 -21.54
C LEU A 123 9.43 -71.84 -22.42
N LEU A 124 9.62 -72.11 -23.71
CA LEU A 124 10.07 -71.11 -24.68
C LEU A 124 9.10 -69.94 -24.77
N LEU A 125 7.79 -70.22 -24.92
CA LEU A 125 6.75 -69.19 -25.02
C LEU A 125 6.69 -68.31 -23.76
N VAL A 126 6.79 -68.92 -22.58
CA VAL A 126 6.83 -68.19 -21.30
C VAL A 126 8.08 -67.32 -21.19
N GLY A 127 9.25 -67.86 -21.59
CA GLY A 127 10.50 -67.09 -21.60
C GLY A 127 10.41 -65.84 -22.48
N GLU A 128 9.85 -65.96 -23.68
CA GLU A 128 9.65 -64.84 -24.61
C GLU A 128 8.68 -63.79 -24.06
N GLU A 129 7.53 -64.21 -23.53
CA GLU A 129 6.53 -63.29 -22.96
C GLU A 129 7.07 -62.55 -21.73
N VAL A 130 7.76 -63.24 -20.82
CA VAL A 130 8.41 -62.61 -19.66
C VAL A 130 9.48 -61.62 -20.12
N ARG A 131 10.28 -61.96 -21.14
CA ARG A 131 11.28 -61.03 -21.68
C ARG A 131 10.63 -59.76 -22.25
N ALA A 132 9.54 -59.90 -23.00
CA ALA A 132 8.78 -58.77 -23.55
C ALA A 132 8.14 -57.90 -22.45
N LEU A 133 7.66 -58.50 -21.36
CA LEU A 133 7.16 -57.77 -20.19
C LEU A 133 8.27 -56.99 -19.47
N VAL A 134 9.45 -57.61 -19.32
CA VAL A 134 10.61 -56.98 -18.69
C VAL A 134 11.14 -55.83 -19.54
N GLU A 135 11.22 -55.97 -20.86
CA GLU A 135 11.65 -54.88 -21.76
C GLU A 135 10.72 -53.67 -21.63
N ARG A 136 9.40 -53.88 -21.63
CA ARG A 136 8.41 -52.82 -21.35
C ARG A 136 8.59 -52.21 -19.95
N GLY A 137 8.90 -53.02 -18.95
CA GLY A 137 9.17 -52.54 -17.59
C GLY A 137 10.41 -51.65 -17.50
N LEU A 138 11.49 -52.01 -18.21
CA LEU A 138 12.73 -51.23 -18.27
C LEU A 138 12.49 -49.88 -18.96
N GLU A 139 11.82 -49.89 -20.12
CA GLU A 139 11.42 -48.66 -20.83
C GLU A 139 10.58 -47.74 -19.93
N SER A 140 9.62 -48.30 -19.19
CA SER A 140 8.82 -47.52 -18.25
C SER A 140 9.66 -46.95 -17.11
N THR A 141 10.62 -47.71 -16.58
CA THR A 141 11.51 -47.26 -15.50
C THR A 141 12.42 -46.12 -15.97
N ASP A 142 12.94 -46.21 -17.20
CA ASP A 142 13.75 -45.15 -17.80
C ASP A 142 12.91 -43.88 -18.07
N ALA A 143 11.67 -44.03 -18.54
CA ALA A 143 10.74 -42.91 -18.69
C ALA A 143 10.43 -42.21 -17.35
N TYR A 144 10.22 -42.96 -16.28
CA TYR A 144 10.06 -42.39 -14.93
C TYR A 144 11.33 -41.65 -14.46
N GLY A 145 12.52 -42.18 -14.75
CA GLY A 145 13.78 -41.50 -14.45
C GLY A 145 13.92 -40.15 -15.17
N ALA A 146 13.49 -40.07 -16.43
CA ALA A 146 13.46 -38.83 -17.19
C ALA A 146 12.47 -37.81 -16.58
N GLN A 147 11.27 -38.26 -16.18
CA GLN A 147 10.29 -37.41 -15.50
C GLN A 147 10.80 -36.85 -14.17
N ILE A 148 11.48 -37.67 -13.35
CA ILE A 148 12.10 -37.21 -12.11
C ILE A 148 13.15 -36.13 -12.40
N SER A 149 13.99 -36.32 -13.41
CA SER A 149 15.01 -35.35 -13.79
C SER A 149 14.40 -34.03 -14.28
N GLN A 150 13.27 -34.08 -14.99
CA GLN A 150 12.52 -32.88 -15.37
C GLN A 150 11.97 -32.15 -14.14
N LEU A 151 11.39 -32.87 -13.17
CA LEU A 151 10.91 -32.28 -11.91
C LEU A 151 12.05 -31.66 -11.08
N GLU A 152 13.26 -32.26 -11.11
CA GLU A 152 14.46 -31.68 -10.49
C GLU A 152 14.79 -30.30 -11.10
N SER A 153 14.72 -30.19 -12.44
CA SER A 153 14.95 -28.93 -13.17
C SER A 153 13.86 -27.88 -12.89
N GLU A 154 12.59 -28.24 -12.98
CA GLU A 154 11.47 -27.31 -12.70
C GLU A 154 11.55 -26.75 -11.27
N ARG A 155 12.01 -27.58 -10.32
CA ARG A 155 12.26 -27.17 -8.94
C ARG A 155 13.45 -26.22 -8.82
N GLU A 156 14.50 -26.38 -9.62
CA GLU A 156 15.63 -25.43 -9.67
C GLU A 156 15.19 -24.06 -10.19
N ASP A 157 14.39 -24.04 -11.25
CA ASP A 157 13.79 -22.81 -11.77
C ASP A 157 12.91 -22.13 -10.72
N ALA A 158 12.10 -22.92 -10.00
CA ALA A 158 11.28 -22.42 -8.90
C ALA A 158 12.12 -21.82 -7.76
N LEU A 159 13.29 -22.40 -7.44
CA LEU A 159 14.21 -21.82 -6.46
C LEU A 159 14.79 -20.49 -6.94
N SER A 160 15.20 -20.39 -8.20
CA SER A 160 15.72 -19.14 -8.77
C SER A 160 14.67 -18.01 -8.73
N ALA A 161 13.43 -18.32 -9.12
CA ALA A 161 12.32 -17.38 -9.02
C ALA A 161 12.03 -16.98 -7.55
N LEU A 162 12.16 -17.93 -6.62
CA LEU A 162 11.97 -17.67 -5.20
C LEU A 162 13.06 -16.75 -4.63
N GLU A 163 14.31 -16.92 -5.02
CA GLU A 163 15.42 -16.05 -4.61
C GLU A 163 15.22 -14.61 -5.08
N GLN A 164 14.76 -14.42 -6.32
CA GLN A 164 14.38 -13.10 -6.84
C GLN A 164 13.22 -12.50 -6.05
N ALA A 165 12.19 -13.29 -5.75
CA ALA A 165 11.06 -12.85 -4.94
C ALA A 165 11.47 -12.46 -3.52
N GLN A 166 12.44 -13.17 -2.92
CA GLN A 166 13.01 -12.84 -1.61
C GLN A 166 13.79 -11.52 -1.66
N SER A 167 14.58 -11.28 -2.71
CA SER A 167 15.28 -10.00 -2.91
C SER A 167 14.31 -8.83 -2.99
N HIS A 168 13.30 -8.92 -3.86
CA HIS A 168 12.29 -7.87 -3.99
C HIS A 168 11.50 -7.65 -2.69
N ALA A 169 11.16 -8.72 -1.97
CA ALA A 169 10.49 -8.58 -0.68
C ALA A 169 11.36 -7.85 0.36
N GLN A 170 12.67 -8.06 0.34
CA GLN A 170 13.61 -7.37 1.21
C GLN A 170 13.78 -5.89 0.82
N GLU A 171 13.80 -5.57 -0.47
CA GLU A 171 13.81 -4.19 -0.97
C GLU A 171 12.56 -3.44 -0.53
N ILE A 172 11.38 -4.02 -0.75
CA ILE A 172 10.09 -3.46 -0.30
C ILE A 172 10.09 -3.23 1.21
N ALA A 173 10.64 -4.16 2.00
CA ALA A 173 10.73 -3.99 3.45
C ALA A 173 11.60 -2.78 3.84
N ASN A 174 12.73 -2.57 3.15
CA ASN A 174 13.62 -1.44 3.38
C ASN A 174 12.97 -0.10 2.98
N GLU A 175 12.26 -0.07 1.84
CA GLU A 175 11.49 1.09 1.39
C GLU A 175 10.38 1.44 2.39
N LEU A 176 9.66 0.44 2.90
CA LEU A 176 8.63 0.63 3.91
C LEU A 176 9.19 1.19 5.22
N LEU A 177 10.35 0.70 5.68
CA LEU A 177 11.02 1.25 6.86
C LEU A 177 11.40 2.73 6.65
N SER A 178 11.91 3.06 5.46
CA SER A 178 12.26 4.44 5.10
C SER A 178 11.02 5.33 5.04
N ALA A 179 9.93 4.85 4.44
CA ALA A 179 8.64 5.54 4.39
C ALA A 179 8.04 5.73 5.79
N GLN A 180 8.15 4.74 6.68
CA GLN A 180 7.72 4.87 8.08
C GLN A 180 8.52 5.93 8.82
N ALA A 181 9.84 6.00 8.62
CA ALA A 181 10.68 7.04 9.21
C ALA A 181 10.29 8.43 8.70
N ALA A 182 10.09 8.58 7.38
CA ALA A 182 9.61 9.82 6.78
C ALA A 182 8.22 10.22 7.28
N GLY A 183 7.31 9.25 7.44
CA GLY A 183 5.97 9.49 7.99
C GLY A 183 5.99 9.95 9.45
N ARG A 184 6.90 9.41 10.28
CA ARG A 184 7.10 9.90 11.66
C ARG A 184 7.61 11.34 11.66
N GLN A 185 8.62 11.64 10.85
CA GLN A 185 9.14 12.99 10.72
C GLN A 185 8.05 13.97 10.28
N LEU A 186 7.23 13.59 9.30
CA LEU A 186 6.08 14.40 8.87
C LEU A 186 5.09 14.63 10.01
N SER A 187 4.81 13.62 10.84
CA SER A 187 3.92 13.77 11.99
C SER A 187 4.48 14.75 13.03
N ASP A 188 5.79 14.73 13.25
CA ASP A 188 6.47 15.67 14.15
C ASP A 188 6.45 17.10 13.58
N ASP A 189 6.76 17.25 12.29
CA ASP A 189 6.74 18.53 11.57
C ASP A 189 5.34 19.16 11.55
N VAL A 190 4.30 18.35 11.31
CA VAL A 190 2.90 18.78 11.38
C VAL A 190 2.58 19.24 12.80
N SER A 191 2.94 18.47 13.82
CA SER A 191 2.70 18.86 15.22
C SER A 191 3.37 20.18 15.58
N GLU A 192 4.60 20.41 15.12
CA GLU A 192 5.29 21.68 15.32
C GLU A 192 4.66 22.83 14.54
N LEU A 193 4.17 22.57 13.32
CA LEU A 193 3.41 23.56 12.55
C LEU A 193 2.17 24.01 13.33
N GLY A 194 1.43 23.08 13.94
CA GLY A 194 0.27 23.43 14.79
C GLY A 194 0.64 24.38 15.93
N ARG A 195 1.74 24.10 16.65
CA ARG A 195 2.25 24.99 17.71
C ARG A 195 2.70 26.36 17.18
N ARG A 196 3.28 26.41 15.98
CA ARG A 196 3.68 27.65 15.33
C ARG A 196 2.47 28.48 14.91
N VAL A 197 1.45 27.84 14.33
CA VAL A 197 0.19 28.51 13.98
C VAL A 197 -0.43 29.12 15.23
N GLN A 198 -0.58 28.35 16.32
CA GLN A 198 -1.10 28.86 17.59
C GLN A 198 -0.30 30.04 18.15
N ARG A 199 1.04 30.01 18.06
CA ARG A 199 1.89 31.14 18.49
C ARG A 199 1.73 32.39 17.64
N VAL A 200 1.51 32.23 16.33
CA VAL A 200 1.40 33.36 15.38
C VAL A 200 0.01 33.99 15.43
N THR A 201 -1.04 33.17 15.50
CA THR A 201 -2.43 33.64 15.52
C THR A 201 -2.85 34.09 16.92
N GLY A 202 -2.30 33.48 17.97
CA GLY A 202 -2.77 33.66 19.34
C GLY A 202 -4.16 33.05 19.59
N THR A 203 -4.74 32.41 18.57
CA THR A 203 -6.07 31.82 18.61
C THR A 203 -5.99 30.42 19.21
N ASP A 204 -6.86 30.15 20.18
CA ASP A 204 -6.99 28.82 20.76
C ASP A 204 -7.54 27.83 19.71
N PRO A 205 -6.97 26.61 19.57
CA PRO A 205 -7.40 25.65 18.55
C PRO A 205 -8.88 25.25 18.64
N GLU A 206 -9.45 25.13 19.85
CA GLU A 206 -10.87 24.78 20.02
C GLU A 206 -11.75 25.97 19.63
N LEU A 207 -11.35 27.19 20.00
CA LEU A 207 -12.04 28.40 19.56
C LEU A 207 -12.01 28.56 18.04
N ALA A 208 -10.86 28.32 17.41
CA ALA A 208 -10.70 28.35 15.96
C ALA A 208 -11.65 27.36 15.26
N LYS A 209 -11.78 26.15 15.80
CA LYS A 209 -12.72 25.14 15.30
C LYS A 209 -14.17 25.61 15.39
N HIS A 210 -14.58 26.15 16.54
CA HIS A 210 -15.93 26.70 16.71
C HIS A 210 -16.23 27.86 15.75
N ILE A 211 -15.23 28.71 15.47
CA ILE A 211 -15.35 29.79 14.48
C ILE A 211 -15.53 29.23 13.07
N ALA A 212 -14.75 28.21 12.68
CA ALA A 212 -14.89 27.56 11.37
C ALA A 212 -16.27 26.91 11.20
N GLU A 213 -16.77 26.21 12.22
CA GLU A 213 -18.10 25.59 12.21
C GLU A 213 -19.21 26.65 12.14
N ALA A 214 -19.12 27.71 12.94
CA ALA A 214 -20.08 28.81 12.94
C ALA A 214 -20.12 29.54 11.60
N ALA A 215 -18.94 29.82 11.00
CA ALA A 215 -18.85 30.44 9.69
C ALA A 215 -19.51 29.57 8.61
N ARG A 216 -19.25 28.26 8.61
CA ARG A 216 -19.84 27.30 7.68
C ARG A 216 -21.36 27.17 7.82
N HIS A 217 -21.86 27.16 9.06
CA HIS A 217 -23.30 27.19 9.34
C HIS A 217 -23.94 28.49 8.85
N ALA A 218 -23.30 29.63 9.10
CA ALA A 218 -23.79 30.92 8.66
C ALA A 218 -23.84 31.04 7.12
N GLU A 219 -22.79 30.58 6.42
CA GLU A 219 -22.79 30.47 4.96
C GLU A 219 -23.87 29.53 4.43
N GLY A 220 -24.03 28.35 5.06
CA GLY A 220 -25.06 27.38 4.69
C GLY A 220 -26.48 27.95 4.84
N LEU A 221 -26.73 28.70 5.91
CA LEU A 221 -27.99 29.41 6.12
C LEU A 221 -28.21 30.49 5.05
N LEU A 222 -27.18 31.28 4.71
CA LEU A 222 -27.27 32.29 3.66
C LEU A 222 -27.60 31.68 2.30
N VAL A 223 -26.99 30.53 1.95
CA VAL A 223 -27.30 29.80 0.71
C VAL A 223 -28.73 29.28 0.72
N ALA A 224 -29.17 28.64 1.81
CA ALA A 224 -30.52 28.12 1.94
C ALA A 224 -31.57 29.24 1.85
N LEU A 225 -31.34 30.37 2.52
CA LEU A 225 -32.20 31.55 2.47
C LEU A 225 -32.20 32.21 1.08
N GLY A 226 -31.06 32.25 0.39
CA GLY A 226 -30.96 32.68 -1.01
C GLY A 226 -31.78 31.79 -1.97
N GLN A 227 -31.80 30.49 -1.72
CA GLN A 227 -32.64 29.55 -2.48
C GLN A 227 -34.14 29.72 -2.18
N LEU A 228 -34.52 30.00 -0.93
CA LEU A 228 -35.91 30.27 -0.55
C LEU A 228 -36.44 31.60 -1.13
N THR A 229 -35.62 32.65 -1.10
CA THR A 229 -35.95 33.97 -1.68
C THR A 229 -36.06 33.90 -3.20
N SER A 230 -35.17 33.19 -3.89
CA SER A 230 -35.23 33.03 -5.36
C SER A 230 -36.40 32.16 -5.85
N LYS A 231 -36.91 31.22 -5.02
CA LYS A 231 -38.06 30.37 -5.38
C LYS A 231 -39.44 31.02 -5.17
N ASN A 232 -39.50 32.29 -4.78
CA ASN A 232 -40.72 33.11 -4.64
C ASN A 232 -41.86 32.47 -3.80
N SER A 233 -41.55 31.46 -2.98
CA SER A 233 -42.56 30.67 -2.25
C SER A 233 -42.95 31.30 -0.90
N ALA A 234 -42.22 32.33 -0.47
CA ALA A 234 -42.35 32.92 0.86
C ALA A 234 -41.90 34.39 0.93
N ALA A 235 -41.95 35.16 -0.16
CA ALA A 235 -41.41 36.52 -0.22
C ALA A 235 -41.94 37.43 0.91
N THR A 236 -43.24 37.37 1.21
CA THR A 236 -43.87 38.14 2.30
C THR A 236 -43.62 37.60 3.71
N ALA A 237 -43.25 36.32 3.83
CA ALA A 237 -42.92 35.69 5.12
C ALA A 237 -41.43 35.83 5.49
N LEU A 238 -40.59 36.22 4.52
CA LEU A 238 -39.14 36.39 4.67
C LEU A 238 -38.73 37.83 4.99
N ASP A 239 -39.60 38.83 4.77
CA ASP A 239 -39.36 40.24 5.16
C ASP A 239 -38.85 40.43 6.61
N PRO A 240 -39.42 39.77 7.64
CA PRO A 240 -38.91 39.90 9.01
C PRO A 240 -37.54 39.23 9.24
N LEU A 241 -37.08 38.38 8.32
CA LEU A 241 -35.78 37.70 8.40
C LEU A 241 -34.66 38.44 7.67
N LEU A 242 -34.97 39.41 6.80
CA LEU A 242 -33.99 40.24 6.10
C LEU A 242 -33.02 41.01 7.03
N PRO A 243 -33.45 41.57 8.18
CA PRO A 243 -32.54 42.21 9.13
C PRO A 243 -31.56 41.22 9.75
N ALA A 244 -32.03 40.02 10.12
CA ALA A 244 -31.18 38.98 10.68
C ALA A 244 -30.13 38.47 9.66
N ILE A 245 -30.50 38.40 8.37
CA ILE A 245 -29.58 38.08 7.28
C ILE A 245 -28.50 39.17 7.12
N ALA A 246 -28.89 40.44 7.20
CA ALA A 246 -27.96 41.56 7.12
C ALA A 246 -26.98 41.56 8.30
N GLU A 247 -27.48 41.33 9.51
CA GLU A 247 -26.68 41.22 10.73
C GLU A 247 -25.70 40.04 10.66
N LEU A 248 -26.16 38.85 10.22
CA LEU A 248 -25.31 37.68 10.03
C LEU A 248 -24.19 37.94 9.01
N LYS A 249 -24.52 38.61 7.90
CA LYS A 249 -23.57 39.00 6.85
C LYS A 249 -22.54 40.00 7.35
N ASP A 250 -22.95 40.93 8.21
CA ASP A 250 -22.04 41.93 8.78
C ASP A 250 -21.15 41.34 9.89
N VAL A 251 -21.65 40.40 10.68
CA VAL A 251 -20.84 39.59 11.62
C VAL A 251 -19.77 38.80 10.86
N LEU A 252 -20.14 38.09 9.78
CA LEU A 252 -19.16 37.39 8.92
C LEU A 252 -18.13 38.34 8.30
N ARG A 253 -18.54 39.55 7.93
CA ARG A 253 -17.63 40.59 7.42
C ARG A 253 -16.69 41.14 8.50
N GLY A 254 -17.13 41.25 9.74
CA GLY A 254 -16.29 41.63 10.87
C GLY A 254 -15.24 40.56 11.15
N LEU A 255 -15.67 39.30 11.23
CA LEU A 255 -14.81 38.15 11.45
C LEU A 255 -13.79 37.91 10.32
N THR A 256 -14.06 38.38 9.10
CA THR A 256 -13.14 38.30 7.94
C THR A 256 -12.23 39.53 7.76
N ARG A 257 -12.54 40.68 8.37
CA ARG A 257 -11.71 41.89 8.25
C ARG A 257 -10.66 42.03 9.34
N GLY A 258 -10.81 41.31 10.46
CA GLY A 258 -9.90 41.42 11.60
C GLY A 258 -9.98 42.76 12.33
N ASP A 259 -11.07 43.51 12.12
CA ASP A 259 -11.36 44.77 12.77
C ASP A 259 -12.09 44.50 14.09
N ASP A 260 -11.32 44.40 15.18
CA ASP A 260 -11.73 44.80 16.53
C ASP A 260 -11.21 46.22 16.79
#